data_AF-A0A7Y4USP6-F1
#
_entry.id   AF-A0A7Y4USP6-F1
#
_cell.length_a   1.000
_cell.length_b   1.000
_cell.length_c   1.000
_cell.angle_alpha   90.00
_cell.angle_beta   90.00
_cell.angle_gamma   90.00
#
_symmetry.space_group_name_H-M   'P 1'
#
loop_
_entity.id
_entity.type
_entity.pdbx_description
1 polymer ?
#
loop_
_entity_poly.entity_id
_entity_poly.type
_entity_poly.pdbx_seq_one_letter_code
_entity_poly.pdbx_strand_id
1 'polypeptide(L)'
;MTELPHIQILTRRSFVVSAAAGLCLSSRLAHAETPSSGTLERSTLFNEDFRALTAGAAPVEGKIVLELPEIAENGNFVPVTITVDSPMTAENHVKAIHLLSTSNPVAKVATFHLSPFNAVARVQSRMRLSKTQDVIALAQMSDGTLAIATTLVKVTIGGCSG
;
A
#
# COMPACT_ATOMS: atom_id res chain seq x y z
N MET A 1 -11.58 73.23 6.90
CA MET A 1 -11.05 72.35 7.96
C MET A 1 -11.37 70.91 7.57
N THR A 2 -10.49 70.29 6.79
CA THR A 2 -10.47 68.83 6.59
C THR A 2 -9.04 68.48 6.14
N GLU A 3 -8.19 68.06 7.07
CA GLU A 3 -6.82 67.61 6.78
C GLU A 3 -6.83 66.21 6.14
N LEU A 4 -6.05 66.04 5.08
CA LEU A 4 -5.77 64.76 4.43
C LEU A 4 -4.51 64.14 5.04
N PRO A 5 -4.47 62.82 5.30
CA PRO A 5 -3.35 62.18 5.97
C PRO A 5 -2.11 62.10 5.09
N HIS A 6 -0.98 62.47 5.68
CA HIS A 6 0.35 62.51 5.08
C HIS A 6 0.88 61.08 4.84
N ILE A 7 0.94 60.66 3.57
CA ILE A 7 1.53 59.36 3.18
C ILE A 7 3.06 59.48 3.23
N GLN A 8 3.69 58.76 4.17
CA GLN A 8 5.14 58.69 4.32
C GLN A 8 5.71 57.61 3.39
N ILE A 9 6.44 58.04 2.36
CA ILE A 9 7.10 57.17 1.38
C ILE A 9 8.39 56.63 2.01
N LEU A 10 8.37 55.37 2.46
CA LEU A 10 9.55 54.71 3.00
C LEU A 10 10.53 54.38 1.87
N THR A 11 11.62 55.14 1.80
CA THR A 11 12.73 54.92 0.87
C THR A 11 13.80 54.00 1.46
N ARG A 12 14.50 53.34 0.55
CA ARG A 12 15.37 52.15 0.66
C ARG A 12 16.69 52.35 1.45
N ARG A 13 16.69 53.15 2.52
CA ARG A 13 17.91 53.64 3.19
C ARG A 13 17.98 53.48 4.71
N SER A 14 17.05 52.77 5.33
CA SER A 14 17.14 52.44 6.76
C SER A 14 17.70 51.03 6.95
N PHE A 15 19.00 50.89 6.73
CA PHE A 15 19.77 49.70 7.06
C PHE A 15 20.74 50.07 8.19
N VAL A 16 20.84 49.18 9.17
CA VAL A 16 21.82 49.05 10.26
C VAL A 16 21.53 49.80 11.58
N VAL A 17 21.72 49.01 12.64
CA VAL A 17 21.95 49.31 14.07
C VAL A 17 20.72 49.29 14.97
N SER A 18 20.44 48.12 15.54
CA SER A 18 20.38 47.94 17.00
C SER A 18 20.41 46.44 17.35
N ALA A 19 21.46 46.04 18.05
CA ALA A 19 21.61 44.74 18.67
C ALA A 19 21.17 44.84 20.14
N ALA A 20 20.29 43.94 20.61
CA ALA A 20 20.20 43.55 22.01
C ALA A 20 19.45 42.22 22.16
N ALA A 21 19.96 41.39 23.08
CA ALA A 21 19.70 39.98 23.33
C ALA A 21 18.25 39.59 23.64
N GLY A 22 17.87 38.40 23.15
CA GLY A 22 16.66 37.68 23.53
C GLY A 22 16.79 36.21 23.13
N LEU A 23 17.60 35.46 23.87
CA LEU A 23 17.84 34.03 23.65
C LEU A 23 16.66 33.21 24.19
N CYS A 24 15.55 33.15 23.46
CA CYS A 24 14.50 32.15 23.68
C CYS A 24 14.71 31.00 22.70
N LEU A 25 15.32 29.91 23.19
CA LEU A 25 15.44 28.63 22.49
C LEU A 25 14.05 28.12 22.11
N SER A 26 13.60 28.44 20.89
CA SER A 26 12.52 27.70 20.25
C SER A 26 13.14 26.43 19.69
N SER A 27 12.97 25.33 20.43
CA SER A 27 13.19 23.98 19.94
C SER A 27 12.32 23.76 18.71
N ARG A 28 12.89 24.05 17.54
CA ARG A 28 12.40 23.59 16.25
C ARG A 28 12.47 22.06 16.31
N LEU A 29 11.34 21.43 16.59
CA LEU A 29 11.12 20.03 16.27
C LEU A 29 11.21 19.92 14.75
N ALA A 30 12.44 19.69 14.27
CA ALA A 30 12.68 19.18 12.95
C ALA A 30 11.91 17.86 12.86
N HIS A 31 10.75 17.89 12.21
CA HIS A 31 10.17 16.68 11.67
C HIS A 31 11.19 16.22 10.62
N ALA A 32 12.02 15.25 11.00
CA ALA A 32 12.74 14.46 10.04
C ALA A 32 11.67 13.72 9.24
N GLU A 33 11.27 14.29 8.11
CA GLU A 33 10.66 13.52 7.04
C GLU A 33 11.73 12.53 6.60
N THR A 34 11.71 11.34 7.20
CA THR A 34 12.47 10.20 6.69
C THR A 34 12.04 10.05 5.24
N PRO A 35 12.93 10.25 4.25
CA PRO A 35 12.57 9.98 2.88
C PRO A 35 12.24 8.48 2.82
N SER A 36 10.96 8.18 2.60
CA SER A 36 10.49 6.81 2.38
C SER A 36 11.26 6.27 1.18
N SER A 37 12.21 5.39 1.47
CA SER A 37 13.02 4.73 0.47
C SER A 37 12.09 3.83 -0.35
N GLY A 38 11.76 4.24 -1.58
CA GLY A 38 11.22 3.39 -2.64
C GLY A 38 9.92 2.60 -2.39
N THR A 39 9.22 2.82 -1.27
CA THR A 39 8.01 2.06 -0.95
C THR A 39 6.82 2.71 -1.65
N LEU A 40 6.16 1.96 -2.54
CA LEU A 40 4.95 2.44 -3.20
C LEU A 40 3.86 2.69 -2.17
N GLU A 41 3.26 3.88 -2.22
CA GLU A 41 2.16 4.26 -1.33
C GLU A 41 0.94 3.35 -1.52
N ARG A 42 0.49 2.75 -0.42
CA ARG A 42 -0.68 1.86 -0.39
C ARG A 42 -1.94 2.64 -0.06
N SER A 43 -3.06 2.30 -0.70
CA SER A 43 -4.33 2.99 -0.52
C SER A 43 -4.91 2.78 0.88
N THR A 44 -5.74 3.71 1.33
CA THR A 44 -6.49 3.58 2.60
C THR A 44 -7.38 2.34 2.59
N LEU A 45 -8.05 2.09 1.46
CA LEU A 45 -8.89 0.89 1.24
C LEU A 45 -8.08 -0.40 1.40
N PHE A 46 -6.85 -0.44 0.89
CA PHE A 46 -5.97 -1.58 1.11
C PHE A 46 -5.67 -1.76 2.60
N ASN A 47 -5.28 -0.70 3.31
CA ASN A 47 -4.93 -0.80 4.72
C ASN A 47 -6.12 -1.26 5.58
N GLU A 48 -7.33 -0.83 5.24
CA GLU A 48 -8.57 -1.25 5.89
C GLU A 48 -8.88 -2.73 5.64
N ASP A 49 -8.92 -3.16 4.37
CA ASP A 49 -9.15 -4.57 4.01
C ASP A 49 -8.07 -5.48 4.59
N PHE A 50 -6.79 -5.08 4.51
CA PHE A 50 -5.67 -5.85 5.04
C PHE A 50 -5.79 -6.04 6.55
N ARG A 51 -6.04 -4.97 7.31
CA ARG A 51 -6.24 -5.04 8.76
C ARG A 51 -7.45 -5.90 9.13
N ALA A 52 -8.53 -5.82 8.37
CA ALA A 52 -9.72 -6.64 8.59
C ALA A 52 -9.44 -8.13 8.37
N LEU A 53 -8.68 -8.46 7.32
CA LEU A 53 -8.32 -9.84 6.99
C LEU A 53 -7.29 -10.45 7.96
N THR A 54 -6.36 -9.65 8.47
CA THR A 54 -5.35 -10.14 9.42
C THR A 54 -5.83 -10.16 10.87
N ALA A 55 -6.90 -9.42 11.19
CA ALA A 55 -7.42 -9.26 12.56
C ALA A 55 -6.33 -8.89 13.59
N GLY A 56 -5.28 -8.19 13.15
CA GLY A 56 -4.14 -7.79 13.99
C GLY A 56 -3.02 -8.83 14.10
N ALA A 57 -3.18 -10.03 13.54
CA ALA A 57 -2.09 -11.00 13.42
C ALA A 57 -1.07 -10.53 12.37
N ALA A 58 0.22 -10.79 12.62
CA ALA A 58 1.27 -10.55 11.63
C ALA A 58 1.39 -11.77 10.70
N PRO A 59 1.14 -11.62 9.38
CA PRO A 59 1.36 -12.71 8.44
C PRO A 59 2.85 -13.04 8.32
N VAL A 60 3.15 -14.31 8.05
CA VAL A 60 4.51 -14.82 7.90
C VAL A 60 4.81 -15.02 6.42
N GLU A 61 6.00 -14.62 5.98
CA GLU A 61 6.44 -14.88 4.61
C GLU A 61 6.72 -16.37 4.36
N GLY A 62 6.56 -16.79 3.11
CA GLY A 62 6.78 -18.17 2.67
C GLY A 62 5.48 -18.95 2.45
N LYS A 63 5.61 -20.22 2.04
CA LYS A 63 4.54 -21.15 1.60
C LYS A 63 3.76 -20.72 0.35
N ILE A 64 3.65 -19.43 0.04
CA ILE A 64 2.92 -18.93 -1.13
C ILE A 64 3.90 -18.66 -2.28
N VAL A 65 3.66 -19.30 -3.42
CA VAL A 65 4.23 -18.92 -4.72
C VAL A 65 3.19 -18.06 -5.45
N LEU A 66 3.50 -16.79 -5.60
CA LEU A 66 2.66 -15.81 -6.32
C LEU A 66 3.31 -15.51 -7.67
N GLU A 67 2.71 -16.03 -8.74
CA GLU A 67 3.19 -15.88 -10.11
C GLU A 67 2.38 -14.78 -10.82
N LEU A 68 3.06 -13.69 -11.12
CA LEU A 68 2.57 -12.52 -11.86
C LEU A 68 3.66 -12.08 -12.85
N PRO A 69 3.30 -11.45 -13.98
CA PRO A 69 4.29 -10.84 -14.84
C PRO A 69 4.97 -9.65 -14.15
N GLU A 70 6.26 -9.42 -14.40
CA GLU A 70 6.95 -8.22 -13.90
C GLU A 70 6.35 -6.95 -14.50
N ILE A 71 5.95 -7.03 -15.77
CA ILE A 71 5.33 -5.94 -16.53
C ILE A 71 4.00 -6.42 -17.11
N ALA A 72 2.92 -5.74 -16.75
CA ALA A 72 1.61 -5.87 -17.36
C ALA A 72 1.43 -4.80 -18.45
N GLU A 73 1.52 -5.22 -19.70
CA GLU A 73 1.27 -4.34 -20.86
C GLU A 73 -0.18 -3.86 -20.95
N ASN A 74 -1.10 -4.68 -20.45
CA ASN A 74 -2.51 -4.36 -20.38
C ASN A 74 -3.06 -4.67 -18.99
N GLY A 75 -3.22 -3.64 -18.17
CA GLY A 75 -3.76 -3.74 -16.82
C GLY A 75 -5.21 -4.24 -16.78
N ASN A 76 -5.96 -4.32 -17.90
CA ASN A 76 -7.31 -4.92 -17.90
C ASN A 76 -7.27 -6.44 -17.78
N PHE A 77 -6.10 -7.04 -18.06
CA PHE A 77 -5.92 -8.47 -18.13
C PHE A 77 -4.53 -8.84 -17.63
N VAL A 78 -4.42 -9.11 -16.33
CA VAL A 78 -3.18 -9.56 -15.72
C VAL A 78 -3.38 -10.99 -15.23
N PRO A 79 -2.68 -12.00 -15.79
CA PRO A 79 -2.77 -13.37 -15.31
C PRO A 79 -2.11 -13.47 -13.93
N VAL A 80 -2.77 -14.19 -13.02
CA VAL A 80 -2.25 -14.45 -11.67
C VAL A 80 -2.39 -15.93 -11.37
N THR A 81 -1.32 -16.53 -10.88
CA THR A 81 -1.36 -17.88 -10.31
C THR A 81 -0.87 -17.83 -8.87
N ILE A 82 -1.63 -18.43 -7.97
CA ILE A 82 -1.32 -18.51 -6.54
C ILE A 82 -1.25 -19.98 -6.20
N THR A 83 -0.09 -20.44 -5.73
CA THR A 83 0.07 -21.80 -5.19
C THR A 83 0.50 -21.69 -3.75
N VAL A 84 -0.18 -22.40 -2.86
CA VAL A 84 0.16 -22.45 -1.43
C VAL A 84 0.63 -23.85 -1.10
N ASP A 85 1.82 -23.97 -0.51
CA ASP A 85 2.35 -25.21 0.01
C ASP A 85 1.55 -25.65 1.24
N SER A 86 0.72 -26.67 1.04
CA SER A 86 -0.14 -27.25 2.05
C SER A 86 -0.46 -28.70 1.67
N PRO A 87 -0.51 -29.63 2.64
CA PRO A 87 -0.89 -31.01 2.36
C PRO A 87 -2.40 -31.17 2.09
N MET A 88 -3.21 -30.13 2.30
CA MET A 88 -4.66 -30.12 2.05
C MET A 88 -5.42 -31.26 2.73
N THR A 89 -5.03 -31.62 3.95
CA THR A 89 -5.75 -32.61 4.79
C THR A 89 -6.83 -31.94 5.64
N ALA A 90 -7.69 -32.73 6.29
CA ALA A 90 -8.71 -32.19 7.19
C ALA A 90 -8.12 -31.34 8.33
N GLU A 91 -6.94 -31.70 8.80
CA GLU A 91 -6.22 -31.04 9.89
C GLU A 91 -5.38 -29.85 9.41
N ASN A 92 -4.76 -29.97 8.23
CA ASN A 92 -3.87 -28.94 7.66
C ASN A 92 -4.22 -28.66 6.21
N HIS A 93 -5.02 -27.61 6.00
CA HIS A 93 -5.40 -27.12 4.69
C HIS A 93 -5.45 -25.59 4.67
N VAL A 94 -5.44 -25.04 3.46
CA VAL A 94 -5.76 -23.63 3.23
C VAL A 94 -7.27 -23.47 3.30
N LYS A 95 -7.77 -22.58 4.17
CA LYS A 95 -9.20 -22.22 4.27
C LYS A 95 -9.59 -21.15 3.27
N ALA A 96 -8.73 -20.15 3.10
CA ALA A 96 -8.98 -19.05 2.19
C ALA A 96 -7.69 -18.48 1.61
N ILE A 97 -7.76 -18.01 0.37
CA ILE A 97 -6.74 -17.21 -0.28
C ILE A 97 -7.37 -15.86 -0.64
N HIS A 98 -6.82 -14.77 -0.14
CA HIS A 98 -7.21 -13.41 -0.49
C HIS A 98 -6.19 -12.80 -1.42
N LEU A 99 -6.68 -12.27 -2.55
CA LEU A 99 -5.88 -11.52 -3.50
C LEU A 99 -6.19 -10.03 -3.32
N LEU A 100 -5.17 -9.26 -3.01
CA LEU A 100 -5.24 -7.84 -2.73
C LEU A 100 -4.39 -7.06 -3.73
N SER A 101 -4.82 -5.83 -3.99
CA SER A 101 -4.11 -4.84 -4.80
C SER A 101 -3.92 -3.59 -3.94
N THR A 102 -2.71 -3.05 -3.91
CA THR A 102 -2.39 -1.94 -2.98
C THR A 102 -2.89 -0.59 -3.45
N SER A 103 -3.28 -0.43 -4.71
CA SER A 103 -3.54 0.87 -5.32
C SER A 103 -4.69 0.87 -6.33
N ASN A 104 -5.52 -0.18 -6.37
CA ASN A 104 -6.80 -0.15 -7.07
C ASN A 104 -7.88 0.58 -6.24
N PRO A 105 -8.93 1.11 -6.89
CA PRO A 105 -10.10 1.67 -6.20
C PRO A 105 -10.92 0.62 -5.45
N VAL A 106 -10.72 -0.67 -5.75
CA VAL A 106 -11.19 -1.80 -4.94
C VAL A 106 -9.98 -2.65 -4.59
N ALA A 107 -9.59 -2.63 -3.31
CA ALA A 107 -8.35 -3.27 -2.86
C ALA A 107 -8.47 -4.80 -2.85
N LYS A 108 -9.55 -5.33 -2.28
CA LYS A 108 -9.86 -6.77 -2.30
C LYS A 108 -10.34 -7.23 -3.68
N VAL A 109 -9.45 -7.91 -4.40
CA VAL A 109 -9.69 -8.36 -5.78
C VAL A 109 -10.52 -9.64 -5.79
N ALA A 110 -10.16 -10.62 -4.95
CA ALA A 110 -10.88 -11.88 -4.84
C ALA A 110 -10.60 -12.56 -3.49
N THR A 111 -11.55 -13.37 -3.04
CA THR A 111 -11.35 -14.36 -1.99
C THR A 111 -11.74 -15.72 -2.55
N PHE A 112 -10.80 -16.67 -2.50
CA PHE A 112 -11.03 -18.05 -2.86
C PHE A 112 -11.15 -18.86 -1.58
N HIS A 113 -12.26 -19.56 -1.40
CA HIS A 113 -12.43 -20.48 -0.28
C HIS A 113 -12.04 -21.88 -0.73
N LEU A 114 -11.17 -22.52 0.04
CA LEU A 114 -10.69 -23.87 -0.23
C LEU A 114 -11.08 -24.79 0.93
N SER A 115 -11.05 -26.08 0.64
CA SER A 115 -11.33 -27.15 1.57
C SER A 115 -10.36 -28.30 1.31
N PRO A 116 -10.23 -29.27 2.23
CA PRO A 116 -9.42 -30.46 2.01
C PRO A 116 -9.74 -31.21 0.70
N PHE A 117 -10.96 -31.08 0.18
CA PHE A 117 -11.37 -31.71 -1.08
C PHE A 117 -10.71 -31.13 -2.33
N ASN A 118 -10.07 -29.95 -2.23
CA ASN A 118 -9.41 -29.33 -3.38
C ASN A 118 -8.11 -30.03 -3.79
N ALA A 119 -7.60 -30.98 -2.99
CA ALA A 119 -6.36 -31.75 -3.15
C ALA A 119 -5.06 -30.92 -3.24
N VAL A 120 -5.09 -29.76 -3.90
CA VAL A 120 -3.99 -28.81 -4.05
C VAL A 120 -4.54 -27.40 -3.86
N ALA A 121 -3.82 -26.58 -3.08
CA ALA A 121 -4.15 -25.16 -2.93
C ALA A 121 -3.54 -24.33 -4.07
N ARG A 122 -4.09 -24.47 -5.28
CA ARG A 122 -3.69 -23.70 -6.47
C ARG A 122 -4.88 -22.99 -7.09
N VAL A 123 -4.74 -21.70 -7.32
CA VAL A 123 -5.74 -20.86 -7.99
C VAL A 123 -5.08 -20.15 -9.16
N GLN A 124 -5.74 -20.16 -10.31
CA GLN A 124 -5.35 -19.37 -11.47
C GLN A 124 -6.53 -18.50 -11.90
N SER A 125 -6.27 -17.21 -12.10
CA SER A 125 -7.28 -16.25 -12.51
C SER A 125 -6.66 -15.12 -13.33
N ARG A 126 -7.48 -14.13 -13.66
CA ARG A 126 -7.06 -12.83 -14.19
C ARG A 126 -7.57 -11.72 -13.28
N MET A 127 -6.80 -10.66 -13.17
CA MET A 127 -7.16 -9.47 -12.40
C MET A 127 -6.98 -8.20 -13.23
N ARG A 128 -7.59 -7.11 -12.75
CA ARG A 128 -7.37 -5.76 -13.28
C ARG A 128 -6.44 -4.99 -12.35
N LEU A 129 -5.49 -4.25 -12.91
CA LEU A 129 -4.58 -3.36 -12.19
C LEU A 129 -4.68 -1.94 -12.75
N SER A 130 -4.88 -0.96 -11.88
CA SER A 130 -5.01 0.46 -12.22
C SER A 130 -3.68 1.09 -12.65
N LYS A 131 -2.60 0.76 -11.94
CA LYS A 131 -1.24 1.29 -12.12
C LYS A 131 -0.21 0.34 -11.51
N THR A 132 1.07 0.68 -11.68
CA THR A 132 2.18 0.01 -11.01
C THR A 132 1.96 -0.04 -9.50
N GLN A 133 1.96 -1.24 -8.94
CA GLN A 133 1.62 -1.47 -7.53
C GLN A 133 2.08 -2.86 -7.07
N ASP A 134 2.05 -3.07 -5.76
CA ASP A 134 2.18 -4.40 -5.20
C ASP A 134 0.86 -5.17 -5.32
N VAL A 135 0.97 -6.44 -5.69
CA VAL A 135 -0.11 -7.42 -5.55
C VAL A 135 0.25 -8.35 -4.41
N ILE A 136 -0.71 -8.57 -3.51
CA ILE A 136 -0.50 -9.33 -2.28
C ILE A 136 -1.45 -10.53 -2.26
N ALA A 137 -0.91 -11.70 -1.97
CA ALA A 137 -1.68 -12.89 -1.63
C ALA A 137 -1.57 -13.17 -0.13
N LEU A 138 -2.71 -13.32 0.54
CA LEU A 138 -2.80 -13.78 1.92
C LEU A 138 -3.48 -15.14 1.95
N ALA A 139 -2.84 -16.14 2.55
CA ALA A 139 -3.45 -17.45 2.77
C ALA A 139 -3.76 -17.64 4.25
N GLN A 140 -5.02 -17.97 4.55
CA GLN A 140 -5.46 -18.39 5.88
C GLN A 140 -5.41 -19.91 5.97
N MET A 141 -4.61 -20.42 6.90
CA MET A 141 -4.47 -21.85 7.15
C MET A 141 -5.54 -22.35 8.14
N SER A 142 -5.76 -23.66 8.20
CA SER A 142 -6.74 -24.27 9.10
C SER A 142 -6.45 -24.03 10.58
N ASP A 143 -5.17 -23.93 10.94
CA ASP A 143 -4.66 -23.62 12.29
C ASP A 143 -4.76 -22.14 12.69
N GLY A 144 -5.22 -21.27 11.78
CA GLY A 144 -5.34 -19.83 12.00
C GLY A 144 -4.09 -19.02 11.65
N THR A 145 -3.00 -19.67 11.22
CA THR A 145 -1.81 -18.96 10.72
C THR A 145 -2.10 -18.28 9.39
N LEU A 146 -1.43 -17.14 9.19
CA LEU A 146 -1.51 -16.35 7.96
C LEU A 146 -0.17 -16.39 7.25
N ALA A 147 -0.18 -16.81 5.98
CA ALA A 147 0.97 -16.68 5.10
C ALA A 147 0.77 -15.50 4.13
N ILE A 148 1.87 -14.86 3.73
CA ILE A 148 1.84 -13.73 2.79
C ILE A 148 2.89 -13.89 1.69
N ALA A 149 2.53 -13.47 0.48
CA ALA A 149 3.46 -13.19 -0.61
C ALA A 149 3.10 -11.86 -1.27
N THR A 150 4.13 -11.13 -1.70
CA THR A 150 4.01 -9.84 -2.37
C THR A 150 4.78 -9.88 -3.68
N THR A 151 4.22 -9.30 -4.73
CA THR A 151 4.90 -9.14 -6.02
C THR A 151 4.59 -7.79 -6.61
N LEU A 152 5.63 -7.04 -6.96
CA LEU A 152 5.51 -5.79 -7.68
C LEU A 152 5.16 -6.06 -9.15
N VAL A 153 4.09 -5.43 -9.64
CA VAL A 153 3.72 -5.47 -11.06
C VAL A 153 3.79 -4.05 -11.61
N LYS A 154 4.64 -3.84 -12.61
CA LYS A 154 4.68 -2.58 -13.38
C LYS A 154 3.57 -2.60 -14.41
N VAL A 155 2.77 -1.54 -14.51
CA VAL A 155 1.65 -1.47 -15.46
C VAL A 155 1.91 -0.33 -16.44
N THR A 156 1.91 -0.63 -17.74
CA THR A 156 2.10 0.41 -18.78
C THR A 156 0.78 1.07 -19.15
N ILE A 157 -0.29 0.28 -19.31
CA ILE A 157 -1.65 0.77 -19.58
C ILE A 157 -2.58 0.28 -18.47
N GLY A 158 -3.12 1.20 -17.66
CA GLY A 158 -4.03 0.86 -16.56
C GLY A 158 -5.34 0.21 -17.02
N GLY A 159 -5.87 -0.72 -16.24
CA GLY A 159 -7.12 -1.44 -16.53
C GLY A 159 -8.25 -1.26 -15.53
N CYS A 160 -8.12 -0.27 -14.65
CA CYS A 160 -9.22 0.17 -13.79
C CYS A 160 -9.59 1.59 -14.24
N SER A 161 -10.30 1.70 -15.36
CA SER A 161 -10.85 2.97 -15.85
C SER A 161 -12.27 3.11 -15.31
N GLY A 162 -12.43 3.99 -14.32
CA GLY A 162 -13.68 4.40 -13.71
C GLY A 162 -13.49 5.72 -13.00
#